data_AF-A0A2W5T0L2-F1
#
_entry.id   AF-A0A2W5T0L2-F1
#
_cell.length_a   1.000
_cell.length_b   1.000
_cell.length_c   1.000
_cell.angle_alpha   90.00
_cell.angle_beta   90.00
_cell.angle_gamma   90.00
#
_symmetry.space_group_name_H-M   'P 1'
#
loop_
_entity.id
_entity.type
_entity.pdbx_description
1 polymer ?
#
loop_
_entity_poly.entity_id
_entity_poly.type
_entity_poly.pdbx_seq_one_letter_code
_entity_poly.pdbx_strand_id
1 'polypeptide(L)'
;MIRVAILGSQLLGQLANEDLGSEVEVVWKGTSSAAFRLEVPPLKPDVVVIDLVDLAGAIDQEVRALFGLVEFELGIVTYSFARRQLLRDLKAPNVRVLQAPMGLDTLRAHLMPLVVKSVLETGRRPALDAAPTETGPRRSSESGVVRDPDFRFSRVQLGKLLTIKSEIACECPNHVAQLVEQLQQFELYSKGCENRDEADRAMHHRLATVTGRARALMEDVLVELLAHEKITV
;
A
#
# COMPACT_ATOMS: atom_id res chain seq x y z
N MET A 1 22.22 2.72 1.94
CA MET A 1 20.78 2.99 2.04
C MET A 1 20.06 2.28 0.90
N ILE A 2 18.99 1.56 1.23
CA ILE A 2 18.12 0.85 0.29
C ILE A 2 17.11 1.85 -0.27
N ARG A 3 17.01 1.97 -1.59
CA ARG A 3 16.13 2.91 -2.28
C ARG A 3 14.81 2.25 -2.62
N VAL A 4 13.70 2.83 -2.17
CA VAL A 4 12.34 2.24 -2.32
C VAL A 4 11.44 3.17 -3.11
N ALA A 5 10.77 2.64 -4.14
CA ALA A 5 9.69 3.31 -4.86
C ALA A 5 8.34 2.65 -4.52
N ILE A 6 7.34 3.44 -4.15
CA ILE A 6 6.05 2.93 -3.64
C ILE A 6 4.88 3.48 -4.45
N LEU A 7 4.19 2.60 -5.18
CA LEU A 7 2.91 2.86 -5.82
C LEU A 7 1.81 2.25 -4.94
N GLY A 8 1.15 3.05 -4.10
CA GLY A 8 0.10 2.52 -3.21
C GLY A 8 -0.46 3.51 -2.20
N SER A 9 -1.76 3.78 -2.27
CA SER A 9 -2.46 4.80 -1.47
C SER A 9 -2.46 4.52 0.04
N GLN A 10 -2.58 3.25 0.45
CA GLN A 10 -2.58 2.87 1.87
C GLN A 10 -1.23 3.16 2.55
N LEU A 11 -0.13 2.75 1.91
CA LEU A 11 1.22 2.94 2.45
C LEU A 11 1.60 4.43 2.50
N LEU A 12 1.11 5.24 1.56
CA LEU A 12 1.28 6.70 1.62
C LEU A 12 0.73 7.31 2.90
N GLY A 13 -0.42 6.82 3.37
CA GLY A 13 -1.02 7.27 4.64
C GLY A 13 -0.14 6.95 5.84
N GLN A 14 0.42 5.74 5.89
CA GLN A 14 1.30 5.31 6.99
C GLN A 14 2.62 6.09 6.99
N LEU A 15 3.21 6.30 5.81
CA LEU A 15 4.45 7.05 5.61
C LEU A 15 4.32 8.57 5.83
N ALA A 16 3.13 9.05 6.18
CA ALA A 16 2.95 10.43 6.64
C ALA A 16 3.41 10.61 8.10
N ASN A 17 3.31 9.55 8.91
CA ASN A 17 3.59 9.59 10.36
C ASN A 17 4.80 8.73 10.77
N GLU A 18 5.16 7.75 9.94
CA GLU A 18 6.24 6.79 10.21
C GLU A 18 7.24 6.72 9.05
N ASP A 19 8.46 6.24 9.33
CA ASP A 19 9.49 5.96 8.32
C ASP A 19 9.70 4.44 8.12
N LEU A 20 10.50 4.04 7.13
CA LEU A 20 10.86 2.62 6.92
C LEU A 20 12.15 2.23 7.68
N GLY A 21 12.65 3.08 8.55
CA GLY A 21 13.96 2.96 9.20
C GLY A 21 15.06 3.77 8.50
N SER A 22 16.14 4.05 9.24
CA SER A 22 17.26 4.91 8.81
C SER A 22 18.06 4.39 7.62
N GLU A 23 18.03 3.08 7.38
CA GLU A 23 18.76 2.45 6.27
C GLU A 23 17.97 2.44 4.96
N VAL A 24 16.73 2.96 4.97
CA VAL A 24 15.79 2.92 3.85
C VAL A 24 15.42 4.33 3.42
N GLU A 25 15.63 4.63 2.14
CA GLU A 25 15.26 5.90 1.52
C GLU A 25 14.05 5.68 0.59
N VAL A 26 12.93 6.36 0.88
CA VAL A 26 11.78 6.37 -0.04
C VAL A 26 12.04 7.41 -1.14
N VAL A 27 12.57 6.95 -2.28
CA VAL A 27 12.95 7.82 -3.40
C VAL A 27 11.75 8.27 -4.24
N TRP A 28 10.64 7.52 -4.19
CA TRP A 28 9.41 7.88 -4.88
C TRP A 28 8.18 7.29 -4.16
N LYS A 29 7.09 8.04 -4.15
CA LYS A 29 5.81 7.59 -3.59
C LYS A 29 4.63 8.23 -4.33
N GLY A 30 3.62 7.44 -4.71
CA GLY A 30 2.46 7.94 -5.45
C GLY A 30 1.35 6.90 -5.64
N THR A 31 0.26 7.30 -6.31
CA THR A 31 -0.91 6.45 -6.62
C THR A 31 -1.16 6.30 -8.12
N SER A 32 -0.39 6.98 -8.97
CA SER A 32 -0.59 6.98 -10.43
C SER A 32 0.46 6.11 -11.12
N SER A 33 0.01 5.06 -11.82
CA SER A 33 0.89 4.24 -12.65
C SER A 33 1.49 5.04 -13.81
N ALA A 34 0.79 6.06 -14.31
CA ALA A 34 1.31 6.97 -15.33
C ALA A 34 2.48 7.82 -14.80
N ALA A 35 2.36 8.36 -13.58
CA ALA A 35 3.45 9.09 -12.94
C ALA A 35 4.63 8.17 -12.63
N PHE A 36 4.36 6.95 -12.15
CA PHE A 36 5.38 5.92 -11.91
C PHE A 36 6.24 5.69 -13.16
N ARG A 37 5.60 5.54 -14.33
CA ARG A 37 6.27 5.27 -15.61
C ARG A 37 7.24 6.37 -16.03
N LEU A 38 6.93 7.62 -15.69
CA LEU A 38 7.73 8.78 -16.08
C LEU A 38 8.85 9.06 -15.07
N GLU A 39 8.58 8.91 -13.79
CA GLU A 39 9.42 9.44 -12.72
C GLU A 39 10.34 8.40 -12.07
N VAL A 40 9.95 7.13 -12.02
CA VAL A 40 10.70 6.08 -11.29
C VAL A 40 11.93 5.56 -12.05
N PRO A 41 11.93 5.38 -13.38
CA PRO A 41 13.10 4.87 -14.10
C PRO A 41 14.45 5.56 -13.81
N PRO A 42 14.55 6.90 -13.81
CA PRO A 42 15.82 7.56 -13.49
C PRO A 42 16.25 7.42 -12.02
N LEU A 43 15.33 7.02 -11.12
CA LEU A 43 15.59 6.91 -9.68
C LEU A 43 16.21 5.58 -9.27
N LYS A 44 16.31 4.59 -10.17
CA LYS A 44 17.00 3.30 -9.94
C LYS A 44 16.72 2.72 -8.54
N PRO A 45 15.46 2.41 -8.19
CA PRO A 45 15.13 1.87 -6.89
C PRO A 45 15.64 0.43 -6.74
N ASP A 46 16.13 0.09 -5.54
CA ASP A 46 16.47 -1.30 -5.19
C ASP A 46 15.20 -2.12 -4.91
N VAL A 47 14.14 -1.45 -4.46
CA VAL A 47 12.85 -2.06 -4.12
C VAL A 47 11.69 -1.31 -4.77
N VAL A 48 10.78 -2.06 -5.38
CA VAL A 48 9.54 -1.51 -5.94
C VAL A 48 8.34 -2.14 -5.24
N VAL A 49 7.49 -1.31 -4.64
CA VAL A 49 6.24 -1.73 -3.99
C VAL A 49 5.05 -1.27 -4.84
N ILE A 50 4.13 -2.18 -5.14
CA ILE A 50 2.93 -1.92 -5.95
C ILE A 50 1.69 -2.45 -5.21
N ASP A 51 0.73 -1.59 -4.89
CA ASP A 51 -0.63 -1.98 -4.47
C ASP A 51 -1.50 -2.22 -5.71
N LEU A 52 -2.06 -3.43 -5.81
CA LEU A 52 -2.89 -3.82 -6.95
C LEU A 52 -4.18 -2.98 -7.06
N VAL A 53 -4.67 -2.43 -5.96
CA VAL A 53 -5.92 -1.66 -5.97
C VAL A 53 -5.77 -0.32 -6.67
N ASP A 54 -4.56 0.24 -6.71
CA ASP A 54 -4.27 1.48 -7.43
C ASP A 54 -3.94 1.25 -8.91
N LEU A 55 -4.06 0.01 -9.40
CA LEU A 55 -3.88 -0.34 -10.81
C LEU A 55 -5.23 -0.43 -11.54
N ALA A 56 -5.22 0.00 -12.80
CA ALA A 56 -6.37 -0.12 -13.70
C ALA A 56 -6.11 -1.17 -14.79
N GLY A 57 -7.19 -1.76 -15.32
CA GLY A 57 -7.13 -2.66 -16.46
C GLY A 57 -6.61 -4.07 -16.13
N ALA A 58 -5.83 -4.65 -17.05
CA ALA A 58 -5.26 -5.99 -16.90
C ALA A 58 -4.09 -5.97 -15.89
N ILE A 59 -4.43 -6.23 -14.62
CA ILE A 59 -3.52 -6.09 -13.48
C ILE A 59 -2.19 -6.84 -13.65
N ASP A 60 -2.22 -8.06 -14.18
CA ASP A 60 -1.01 -8.87 -14.40
C ASP A 60 -0.07 -8.24 -15.43
N GLN A 61 -0.63 -7.72 -16.54
CA GLN A 61 0.13 -7.04 -17.58
C GLN A 61 0.68 -5.71 -17.08
N GLU A 62 -0.13 -4.97 -16.31
CA GLU A 62 0.26 -3.68 -15.74
C GLU A 62 1.42 -3.84 -14.75
N VAL A 63 1.35 -4.81 -13.83
CA VAL A 63 2.46 -5.10 -12.89
C VAL A 63 3.73 -5.49 -13.64
N ARG A 64 3.63 -6.41 -14.63
CA ARG A 64 4.79 -6.81 -15.44
C ARG A 64 5.38 -5.62 -16.21
N ALA A 65 4.52 -4.76 -16.76
CA ALA A 65 4.96 -3.58 -17.48
C ALA A 65 5.69 -2.60 -16.55
N LEU A 66 5.17 -2.35 -15.35
CA LEU A 66 5.81 -1.46 -14.36
C LEU A 66 7.14 -2.01 -13.85
N PHE A 67 7.19 -3.30 -13.50
CA PHE A 67 8.42 -3.97 -13.12
C PHE A 67 9.44 -4.04 -14.27
N GLY A 68 9.00 -4.11 -15.53
CA GLY A 68 9.89 -4.10 -16.69
C GLY A 68 10.57 -2.75 -16.98
N LEU A 69 10.17 -1.66 -16.30
CA LEU A 69 10.76 -0.32 -16.52
C LEU A 69 12.05 -0.09 -15.74
N VAL A 70 12.29 -0.87 -14.68
CA VAL A 70 13.41 -0.69 -13.76
C VAL A 70 14.00 -2.02 -13.36
N GLU A 71 15.32 -2.06 -13.22
CA GLU A 71 15.99 -3.15 -12.54
C GLU A 71 15.87 -2.93 -11.03
N PHE A 72 15.48 -3.97 -10.29
CA PHE A 72 15.32 -3.93 -8.83
C PHE A 72 15.73 -5.27 -8.20
N GLU A 73 16.18 -5.23 -6.95
CA GLU A 73 16.53 -6.43 -6.18
C GLU A 73 15.30 -7.11 -5.57
N LEU A 74 14.28 -6.33 -5.18
CA LEU A 74 13.05 -6.85 -4.59
C LEU A 74 11.79 -6.13 -5.11
N GLY A 75 10.86 -6.90 -5.65
CA GLY A 75 9.51 -6.44 -5.94
C GLY A 75 8.56 -6.86 -4.83
N ILE A 76 7.68 -5.96 -4.38
CA ILE A 76 6.63 -6.27 -3.43
C ILE A 76 5.30 -5.89 -4.08
N VAL A 77 4.39 -6.84 -4.18
CA VAL A 77 3.03 -6.63 -4.65
C VAL A 77 2.09 -6.80 -3.46
N THR A 78 1.28 -5.80 -3.18
CA THR A 78 0.27 -5.85 -2.11
C THR A 78 -1.12 -5.98 -2.69
N TYR A 79 -1.98 -6.77 -2.05
CA TYR A 79 -3.35 -7.02 -2.52
C TYR A 79 -4.31 -7.24 -1.35
N SER A 80 -5.57 -6.83 -1.48
CA SER A 80 -6.59 -7.17 -0.48
C SER A 80 -7.37 -8.42 -0.87
N PHE A 81 -7.97 -8.40 -2.07
CA PHE A 81 -8.71 -9.53 -2.64
C PHE A 81 -8.26 -9.74 -4.07
N ALA A 82 -7.88 -10.98 -4.40
CA ALA A 82 -7.38 -11.34 -5.71
C ALA A 82 -7.70 -12.80 -6.04
N ARG A 83 -7.83 -13.10 -7.33
CA ARG A 83 -7.96 -14.48 -7.81
C ARG A 83 -6.66 -15.23 -7.51
N ARG A 84 -6.78 -16.49 -7.05
CA ARG A 84 -5.61 -17.36 -6.80
C ARG A 84 -4.69 -17.51 -8.02
N GLN A 85 -5.26 -17.46 -9.23
CA GLN A 85 -4.50 -17.51 -10.48
C GLN A 85 -3.59 -16.27 -10.62
N LEU A 86 -4.14 -15.06 -10.48
CA LEU A 86 -3.37 -13.82 -10.49
C LEU A 86 -2.22 -13.86 -9.47
N LEU A 87 -2.48 -14.30 -8.25
CA LEU A 87 -1.44 -14.43 -7.22
C LEU A 87 -0.35 -15.44 -7.57
N ARG A 88 -0.66 -16.49 -8.32
CA ARG A 88 0.35 -17.43 -8.84
C ARG A 88 1.16 -16.79 -9.96
N ASP A 89 0.52 -16.08 -10.87
CA ASP A 89 1.16 -15.47 -12.03
C ASP A 89 2.11 -14.32 -11.65
N LEU A 90 1.83 -13.65 -10.53
CA LEU A 90 2.67 -12.61 -9.95
C LEU A 90 3.88 -13.14 -9.15
N LYS A 91 3.93 -14.45 -8.84
CA LYS A 91 5.09 -15.01 -8.14
C LYS A 91 6.30 -15.06 -9.06
N ALA A 92 7.39 -14.47 -8.59
CA ALA A 92 8.71 -14.56 -9.22
C ALA A 92 9.79 -14.65 -8.12
N PRO A 93 11.02 -15.10 -8.43
CA PRO A 93 12.06 -15.32 -7.42
C PRO A 93 12.36 -14.09 -6.53
N ASN A 94 12.37 -12.90 -7.13
CA ASN A 94 12.61 -11.62 -6.47
C ASN A 94 11.32 -10.82 -6.21
N VAL A 95 10.14 -11.42 -6.36
CA VAL A 95 8.86 -10.77 -6.06
C VAL A 95 8.21 -11.42 -4.84
N ARG A 96 7.68 -10.60 -3.94
CA ARG A 96 6.88 -11.02 -2.78
C ARG A 96 5.47 -10.50 -2.96
N VAL A 97 4.50 -11.34 -2.63
CA VAL A 97 3.08 -11.00 -2.73
C VAL A 97 2.49 -11.03 -1.34
N LEU A 98 2.05 -9.87 -0.85
CA LEU A 98 1.66 -9.63 0.54
C LEU A 98 0.20 -9.21 0.63
N GLN A 99 -0.50 -9.65 1.65
CA GLN A 99 -1.90 -9.30 1.85
C GLN A 99 -2.04 -7.97 2.59
N ALA A 100 -2.84 -7.06 2.06
CA ALA A 100 -3.22 -5.78 2.63
C ALA A 100 -4.64 -5.84 3.25
N PRO A 101 -4.95 -5.04 4.29
CA PRO A 101 -4.08 -4.03 4.90
C PRO A 101 -2.95 -4.65 5.73
N MET A 102 -1.79 -4.00 5.74
CA MET A 102 -0.64 -4.38 6.58
C MET A 102 0.01 -3.13 7.20
N GLY A 103 0.58 -3.28 8.40
CA GLY A 103 1.40 -2.23 9.01
C GLY A 103 2.80 -2.16 8.40
N LEU A 104 3.46 -1.00 8.53
CA LEU A 104 4.83 -0.79 8.03
C LEU A 104 5.85 -1.77 8.62
N ASP A 105 5.64 -2.32 9.81
CA ASP A 105 6.53 -3.35 10.38
C ASP A 105 6.63 -4.60 9.51
N THR A 106 5.53 -5.00 8.89
CA THR A 106 5.54 -6.15 7.96
C THR A 106 6.38 -5.81 6.73
N LEU A 107 6.23 -4.58 6.20
CA LEU A 107 7.05 -4.11 5.09
C LEU A 107 8.54 -4.03 5.48
N ARG A 108 8.87 -3.46 6.64
CA ARG A 108 10.24 -3.40 7.19
C ARG A 108 10.86 -4.81 7.28
N ALA A 109 10.13 -5.79 7.79
CA ALA A 109 10.60 -7.17 7.89
C ALA A 109 11.00 -7.78 6.52
N HIS A 110 10.29 -7.43 5.45
CA HIS A 110 10.64 -7.85 4.09
C HIS A 110 11.83 -7.10 3.49
N LEU A 111 12.12 -5.89 3.96
CA LEU A 111 13.31 -5.11 3.56
C LEU A 111 14.57 -5.55 4.31
N MET A 112 14.44 -6.10 5.52
CA MET A 112 15.58 -6.46 6.39
C MET A 112 16.69 -7.31 5.72
N PRO A 113 16.39 -8.32 4.89
CA PRO A 113 17.45 -9.10 4.22
C PRO A 113 18.35 -8.24 3.33
N LEU A 114 17.79 -7.23 2.65
CA LEU A 114 18.54 -6.29 1.80
C LEU A 114 19.39 -5.36 2.65
N VAL A 115 18.84 -4.86 3.75
CA VAL A 115 19.58 -4.03 4.71
C VAL A 115 20.78 -4.80 5.27
N VAL A 116 20.57 -6.03 5.73
CA VAL A 116 21.64 -6.89 6.27
C VAL A 116 22.71 -7.17 5.21
N LYS A 117 22.30 -7.52 3.99
CA LYS A 117 23.22 -7.72 2.86
C LYS A 117 24.05 -6.45 2.59
N SER A 118 23.39 -5.30 2.50
CA SER A 118 24.06 -4.02 2.28
C SER A 118 25.07 -3.72 3.41
N VAL A 119 24.71 -3.90 4.67
CA VAL A 119 25.63 -3.70 5.81
C VAL A 119 26.83 -4.65 5.73
N LEU A 120 26.63 -5.92 5.39
CA LEU A 120 27.72 -6.91 5.27
C LEU A 120 28.67 -6.61 4.09
N GLU A 121 28.13 -6.16 2.96
CA GLU A 121 28.90 -5.78 1.77
C GLU A 121 29.66 -4.46 2.01
N THR A 122 29.04 -3.51 2.71
CA THR A 122 29.63 -2.20 3.03
C THR A 122 30.65 -2.30 4.18
N GLY A 123 30.44 -3.22 5.13
CA GLY A 123 31.38 -3.55 6.22
C GLY A 123 32.71 -4.16 5.76
N ARG A 124 32.89 -4.40 4.44
CA ARG A 124 34.12 -4.89 3.81
C ARG A 124 35.00 -3.77 3.21
N ARG A 125 34.65 -2.49 3.35
CA ARG A 125 35.46 -1.36 2.85
C ARG A 125 35.65 -0.28 3.93
N PRO A 126 36.87 0.29 4.10
CA PRO A 126 37.04 1.47 4.93
C PRO A 126 36.26 2.63 4.31
N ALA A 127 35.49 3.32 5.14
CA ALA A 127 34.79 4.54 4.78
C ALA A 127 35.79 5.61 4.32
N LEU A 128 35.57 6.16 3.13
CA LEU A 128 36.11 7.43 2.71
C LEU A 128 34.95 8.27 2.16
N ASP A 129 34.66 9.32 2.92
CA ASP A 129 33.96 10.57 2.62
C ASP A 129 32.59 10.52 1.93
N ALA A 130 31.56 10.82 2.72
CA ALA A 130 30.31 11.41 2.22
C ALA A 130 30.14 12.81 2.82
N ALA A 131 30.31 13.82 1.97
CA ALA A 131 29.95 15.21 2.24
C ALA A 131 28.42 15.37 2.32
N PRO A 132 27.90 16.36 3.06
CA PRO A 132 26.47 16.54 3.27
C PRO A 132 25.81 17.06 1.99
N THR A 133 24.81 16.36 1.47
CA THR A 133 23.95 16.86 0.39
C THR A 133 22.62 17.31 0.97
N GLU A 134 22.31 18.59 0.76
CA GLU A 134 21.12 19.24 1.28
C GLU A 134 19.83 18.66 0.67
N THR A 135 18.92 18.26 1.55
CA THR A 135 17.53 17.90 1.25
C THR A 135 16.72 19.17 0.97
N GLY A 136 16.53 19.51 -0.31
CA GLY A 136 15.53 20.49 -0.73
C GLY A 136 14.11 19.90 -0.69
N PRO A 137 13.07 20.69 -0.36
CA PRO A 137 11.70 20.19 -0.27
C PRO A 137 11.15 19.92 -1.68
N ARG A 138 11.09 18.65 -2.09
CA ARG A 138 10.43 18.23 -3.33
C ARG A 138 8.94 18.06 -3.06
N ARG A 139 8.15 18.94 -3.67
CA ARG A 139 6.68 18.99 -3.62
C ARG A 139 6.09 17.66 -4.08
N SER A 140 5.31 17.03 -3.21
CA SER A 140 4.37 15.97 -3.59
C SER A 140 3.31 16.54 -4.51
N SER A 141 3.20 16.01 -5.72
CA SER A 141 2.04 16.21 -6.59
C SER A 141 0.89 15.36 -6.03
N GLU A 142 0.14 15.92 -5.07
CA GLU A 142 -1.18 15.41 -4.74
C GLU A 142 -2.09 15.65 -5.96
N SER A 143 -2.30 14.62 -6.76
CA SER A 143 -3.29 14.65 -7.84
C SER A 143 -4.07 13.35 -7.83
N GLY A 144 -5.32 13.47 -7.38
CA GLY A 144 -6.38 12.49 -7.62
C GLY A 144 -6.47 11.37 -6.58
N VAL A 145 -6.80 11.69 -5.32
CA VAL A 145 -7.50 10.71 -4.47
C VAL A 145 -8.89 10.54 -5.08
N VAL A 146 -9.08 9.49 -5.87
CA VAL A 146 -10.42 9.10 -6.35
C VAL A 146 -11.21 8.64 -5.13
N ARG A 147 -12.01 9.55 -4.57
CA ARG A 147 -12.94 9.23 -3.50
C ARG A 147 -14.17 8.61 -4.16
N ASP A 148 -14.43 7.33 -3.89
CA ASP A 148 -15.76 6.79 -4.14
C ASP A 148 -16.73 7.62 -3.27
N PRO A 149 -17.72 8.31 -3.87
CA PRO A 149 -18.59 9.23 -3.15
C PRO A 149 -19.35 8.56 -1.99
N ASP A 150 -19.44 7.24 -1.97
CA ASP A 150 -20.10 6.47 -0.91
C ASP A 150 -19.19 6.14 0.29
N PHE A 151 -17.88 6.41 0.21
CA PHE A 151 -16.90 6.04 1.25
C PHE A 151 -16.57 7.22 2.17
N ARG A 152 -16.80 7.06 3.48
CA ARG A 152 -16.48 8.12 4.46
C ARG A 152 -14.99 8.36 4.61
N PHE A 153 -14.21 7.29 4.60
CA PHE A 153 -12.76 7.33 4.75
C PHE A 153 -12.08 6.94 3.45
N SER A 154 -11.11 7.76 3.02
CA SER A 154 -10.19 7.41 1.94
C SER A 154 -9.15 6.39 2.42
N ARG A 155 -8.52 5.65 1.51
CA ARG A 155 -7.44 4.71 1.85
C ARG A 155 -6.22 5.39 2.48
N VAL A 156 -5.93 6.64 2.09
CA VAL A 156 -4.86 7.43 2.74
C VAL A 156 -5.23 7.72 4.20
N GLN A 157 -6.49 8.10 4.50
CA GLN A 157 -6.95 8.30 5.87
C GLN A 157 -6.93 7.01 6.68
N LEU A 158 -7.41 5.90 6.12
CA LEU A 158 -7.32 4.58 6.77
C LEU A 158 -5.86 4.20 7.03
N GLY A 159 -4.97 4.43 6.06
CA GLY A 159 -3.53 4.22 6.22
C GLY A 159 -2.92 5.05 7.37
N LYS A 160 -3.28 6.33 7.50
CA LYS A 160 -2.86 7.14 8.66
C LYS A 160 -3.38 6.58 9.98
N LEU A 161 -4.62 6.11 10.00
CA LEU A 161 -5.23 5.53 11.21
C LEU A 161 -4.46 4.31 11.69
N LEU A 162 -3.83 3.53 10.80
CA LEU A 162 -3.02 2.34 11.13
C LEU A 162 -1.71 2.63 11.87
N THR A 163 -1.28 3.89 11.94
CA THR A 163 -0.05 4.30 12.63
C THR A 163 -0.33 5.01 13.95
N ILE A 164 -1.60 5.13 14.35
CA ILE A 164 -1.94 5.89 15.54
C ILE A 164 -1.63 5.05 16.77
N LYS A 165 -0.79 5.60 17.64
CA LYS A 165 -0.59 5.06 18.97
C LYS A 165 -1.71 5.62 19.85
N SER A 166 -2.63 4.76 20.27
CA SER A 166 -3.68 5.18 21.21
C SER A 166 -3.05 5.54 22.56
N GLU A 167 -3.58 6.58 23.21
CA GLU A 167 -3.18 6.95 24.58
C GLU A 167 -3.64 5.90 25.60
N ILE A 168 -4.64 5.10 25.24
CA ILE A 168 -5.11 3.93 25.97
C ILE A 168 -4.43 2.71 25.37
N ALA A 169 -4.10 1.70 26.18
CA ALA A 169 -3.46 0.47 25.72
C ALA A 169 -4.29 -0.36 24.70
N CYS A 170 -5.45 0.14 24.21
CA CYS A 170 -6.21 -0.52 23.16
C CYS A 170 -5.79 -0.02 21.77
N GLU A 171 -5.48 -0.96 20.88
CA GLU A 171 -5.27 -0.72 19.44
C GLU A 171 -6.59 -0.63 18.65
N CYS A 172 -7.68 -0.26 19.34
CA CYS A 172 -9.04 -0.26 18.82
C CYS A 172 -9.18 0.59 17.53
N PRO A 173 -8.65 1.85 17.44
CA PRO A 173 -8.74 2.65 16.21
C PRO A 173 -8.06 1.98 15.02
N ASN A 174 -6.89 1.38 15.23
CA ASN A 174 -6.15 0.63 14.21
C ASN A 174 -6.97 -0.56 13.69
N HIS A 175 -7.51 -1.39 14.60
CA HIS A 175 -8.28 -2.57 14.23
C HIS A 175 -9.56 -2.23 13.46
N VAL A 176 -10.30 -1.20 13.89
CA VAL A 176 -11.52 -0.78 13.21
C VAL A 176 -11.18 -0.21 11.82
N ALA A 177 -10.11 0.58 11.68
CA ALA A 177 -9.65 1.07 10.39
C ALA A 177 -9.29 -0.06 9.42
N GLN A 178 -8.59 -1.12 9.89
CA GLN A 178 -8.30 -2.30 9.07
C GLN A 178 -9.58 -3.02 8.61
N LEU A 179 -10.56 -3.16 9.50
CA LEU A 179 -11.85 -3.79 9.15
C LEU A 179 -12.62 -2.97 8.11
N VAL A 180 -12.68 -1.64 8.28
CA VAL A 180 -13.30 -0.73 7.31
C VAL A 180 -12.61 -0.85 5.94
N GLU A 181 -11.27 -0.86 5.91
CA GLU A 181 -10.52 -1.03 4.67
C GLU A 181 -10.82 -2.38 4.00
N GLN A 182 -10.82 -3.47 4.75
CA GLN A 182 -11.17 -4.80 4.21
C GLN A 182 -12.60 -4.85 3.66
N LEU A 183 -13.57 -4.22 4.32
CA LEU A 183 -14.95 -4.15 3.85
C LEU A 183 -15.06 -3.31 2.57
N GLN A 184 -14.41 -2.15 2.50
CA GLN A 184 -14.32 -1.34 1.28
C GLN A 184 -13.77 -2.15 0.11
N GLN A 185 -12.65 -2.86 0.32
CA GLN A 185 -12.01 -3.63 -0.72
C GLN A 185 -12.83 -4.85 -1.15
N PHE A 186 -13.50 -5.53 -0.20
CA PHE A 186 -14.36 -6.66 -0.54
C PHE A 186 -15.62 -6.22 -1.29
N GLU A 187 -16.19 -5.06 -0.94
CA GLU A 187 -17.32 -4.47 -1.65
C GLU A 187 -16.96 -4.19 -3.12
N LEU A 188 -15.86 -3.49 -3.36
CA LEU A 188 -15.38 -3.17 -4.72
C LEU A 188 -15.04 -4.45 -5.51
N TYR A 189 -14.34 -5.39 -4.87
CA TYR A 189 -14.00 -6.67 -5.49
C TYR A 189 -15.25 -7.44 -5.91
N SER A 190 -16.27 -7.51 -5.05
CA SER A 190 -17.52 -8.21 -5.34
C SER A 190 -18.31 -7.57 -6.49
N LYS A 191 -18.25 -6.24 -6.64
CA LYS A 191 -18.85 -5.51 -7.78
C LYS A 191 -18.15 -5.83 -9.10
N GLY A 192 -16.85 -6.11 -9.07
CA GLY A 192 -16.02 -6.37 -10.25
C GLY A 192 -15.88 -7.84 -10.66
N CYS A 193 -16.57 -8.78 -9.99
CA CYS A 193 -16.46 -10.20 -10.30
C CYS A 193 -17.12 -10.56 -11.64
N GLU A 194 -16.44 -11.39 -12.44
CA GLU A 194 -17.03 -12.08 -13.58
C GLU A 194 -18.07 -13.09 -13.09
N ASN A 195 -19.24 -13.15 -13.74
CA ASN A 195 -20.36 -14.00 -13.31
C ASN A 195 -20.59 -15.10 -14.34
N ARG A 196 -20.78 -16.35 -13.88
CA ARG A 196 -21.04 -17.49 -14.79
C ARG A 196 -22.45 -17.46 -15.38
N ASP A 197 -23.41 -17.06 -14.56
CA ASP A 197 -24.83 -17.08 -14.87
C ASP A 197 -25.58 -16.00 -14.05
N GLU A 198 -26.87 -15.85 -14.29
CA GLU A 198 -27.71 -14.82 -13.66
C GLU A 198 -27.87 -15.02 -12.15
N ALA A 199 -27.92 -16.28 -11.68
CA ALA A 199 -28.02 -16.58 -10.25
C ALA A 199 -26.72 -16.22 -9.51
N ASP A 200 -25.58 -16.52 -10.13
CA ASP A 200 -24.25 -16.13 -9.66
C ASP A 200 -24.11 -14.60 -9.57
N ARG A 201 -24.54 -13.89 -10.63
CA ARG A 201 -24.59 -12.42 -10.65
C ARG A 201 -25.44 -11.85 -9.52
N ALA A 202 -26.62 -12.42 -9.28
CA ALA A 202 -27.49 -12.00 -8.18
C ALA A 202 -26.83 -12.21 -6.81
N MET A 203 -26.08 -13.30 -6.64
CA MET A 203 -25.34 -13.57 -5.40
C MET A 203 -24.21 -12.57 -5.20
N HIS A 204 -23.39 -12.29 -6.23
CA HIS A 204 -22.30 -11.30 -6.15
C HIS A 204 -22.83 -9.88 -5.89
N HIS A 205 -23.94 -9.49 -6.53
CA HIS A 205 -24.61 -8.24 -6.22
C HIS A 205 -25.07 -8.17 -4.76
N ARG A 206 -25.62 -9.27 -4.23
CA ARG A 206 -26.01 -9.36 -2.81
C ARG A 206 -24.80 -9.26 -1.89
N LEU A 207 -23.67 -9.91 -2.21
CA LEU A 207 -22.43 -9.79 -1.45
C LEU A 207 -21.96 -8.33 -1.39
N ALA A 208 -21.89 -7.65 -2.53
CA ALA A 208 -21.53 -6.23 -2.57
C ALA A 208 -22.49 -5.37 -1.75
N THR A 209 -23.80 -5.58 -1.89
CA THR A 209 -24.82 -4.80 -1.16
C THR A 209 -24.73 -4.99 0.35
N VAL A 210 -24.63 -6.23 0.83
CA VAL A 210 -24.55 -6.53 2.28
C VAL A 210 -23.22 -6.05 2.86
N THR A 211 -22.12 -6.21 2.12
CA THR A 211 -20.81 -5.71 2.52
C THR A 211 -20.82 -4.19 2.65
N GLY A 212 -21.42 -3.46 1.70
CA GLY A 212 -21.53 -2.01 1.78
C GLY A 212 -22.36 -1.53 2.98
N ARG A 213 -23.40 -2.28 3.38
CA ARG A 213 -24.14 -2.00 4.62
C ARG A 213 -23.29 -2.24 5.87
N ALA A 214 -22.56 -3.35 5.93
CA ALA A 214 -21.65 -3.63 7.03
C ALA A 214 -20.53 -2.59 7.12
N ARG A 215 -19.97 -2.18 5.98
CA ARG A 215 -19.00 -1.09 5.87
C ARG A 215 -19.57 0.19 6.48
N ALA A 216 -20.75 0.63 6.05
CA ALA A 216 -21.36 1.86 6.54
C ALA A 216 -21.52 1.86 8.08
N LEU A 217 -21.99 0.75 8.66
CA LEU A 217 -22.08 0.59 10.12
C LEU A 217 -20.71 0.69 10.82
N MET A 218 -19.68 0.05 10.26
CA MET A 218 -18.33 0.13 10.81
C MET A 218 -17.69 1.51 10.64
N GLU A 219 -17.99 2.21 9.54
CA GLU A 219 -17.57 3.60 9.33
C GLU A 219 -18.24 4.56 10.33
N ASP A 220 -19.51 4.34 10.68
CA ASP A 220 -20.20 5.09 11.74
C ASP A 220 -19.50 4.89 13.10
N VAL A 221 -19.24 3.64 13.49
CA VAL A 221 -18.52 3.33 14.74
C VAL A 221 -17.11 3.92 14.73
N LEU A 222 -16.42 3.89 13.59
CA LEU A 222 -15.10 4.50 13.49
C LEU A 222 -15.17 6.01 13.73
N VAL A 223 -16.14 6.72 13.16
CA VAL A 223 -16.33 8.16 13.43
C VAL A 223 -16.55 8.43 14.93
N GLU A 224 -17.39 7.65 15.59
CA GLU A 224 -17.66 7.77 17.03
C GLU A 224 -16.39 7.52 17.86
N LEU A 225 -15.64 6.47 17.52
CA LEU A 225 -14.38 6.12 18.19
C LEU A 225 -13.33 7.23 18.03
N LEU A 226 -13.15 7.78 16.83
CA LEU A 226 -12.20 8.87 16.60
C LEU A 226 -12.60 10.13 17.37
N ALA A 227 -13.89 10.45 17.47
CA ALA A 227 -14.37 11.56 18.27
C ALA A 227 -14.13 11.35 19.78
N HIS A 228 -14.33 10.13 20.27
CA HIS A 228 -14.08 9.76 21.67
C HIS A 228 -12.61 9.91 22.05
N GLU A 229 -11.72 9.39 21.21
CA GLU A 229 -10.26 9.42 21.38
C GLU A 229 -9.63 10.76 20.95
N LYS A 230 -10.42 11.70 20.41
CA LYS A 230 -9.98 13.01 19.88
C LYS A 230 -8.93 12.91 18.77
N ILE A 231 -9.06 11.90 17.92
CA ILE A 231 -8.20 11.64 16.77
C ILE A 231 -8.73 12.36 15.52
N THR A 232 -7.85 12.95 14.72
CA THR A 232 -8.18 13.61 13.42
C THR A 232 -7.33 13.04 12.29
N VAL A 233 -7.91 12.78 11.11
CA VAL A 233 -7.23 12.13 9.95
C VAL A 233 -7.54 12.67 8.56
#